data_AF-A0A427T7H6-F1
#
_entry.id   AF-A0A427T7H6-F1
#
_cell.length_a   1.000
_cell.length_b   1.000
_cell.length_c   1.000
_cell.angle_alpha   90.00
_cell.angle_beta   90.00
_cell.angle_gamma   90.00
#
_symmetry.space_group_name_H-M   'P 1'
#
loop_
_entity.id
_entity.type
_entity.pdbx_description
1 polymer ?
#
loop_
_entity_poly.entity_id
_entity_poly.type
_entity_poly.pdbx_seq_one_letter_code
_entity_poly.pdbx_strand_id
1 'polypeptide(L)'
;MSRPVRIPADVDRPDRVLGPLTARQLTILGVTGLLLYALYGATRSVLPLPLFLLVAVPVGLAITVVALGRRDGVPLDRLLVAAVRQRCAPRRRVSAPEGIGPVPAWLAAESEEDDVAPTPLELPARGVDDGVNAGVVDLGDDGLAVIAACSTVNFSLRTPAEQEALVSSFARYLHSLTAPVQFLVRAERLDLAPQIAQLRDRARGLPHPALEAAALDHADYLAQLGQHADLLRRQVLLVLREPTRPAVVDSVSSTLGLLRRRSAAPAADGPARQAAEQRLVRRLNEAVELLTAAGIVVTALDAATATGVLAAACNPDTFLPPSAALAGAGDIVTAAPITDLYDDYEGR
;
A
#
# COMPACT_ATOMS: atom_id res chain seq x y z
N MET A 1 27.43 -12.75 25.00
CA MET A 1 27.82 -11.95 23.81
C MET A 1 26.87 -12.30 22.66
N SER A 2 25.77 -11.57 22.52
CA SER A 2 24.84 -11.71 21.40
C SER A 2 25.52 -11.19 20.14
N ARG A 3 26.00 -12.09 19.31
CA ARG A 3 26.54 -11.74 17.99
C ARG A 3 25.38 -11.10 17.20
N PRO A 4 25.52 -9.85 16.71
CA PRO A 4 24.44 -9.20 15.99
C PRO A 4 24.07 -10.08 14.79
N VAL A 5 22.86 -10.64 14.83
CA VAL A 5 22.30 -11.40 13.72
C VAL A 5 22.05 -10.37 12.63
N ARG A 6 22.80 -10.46 11.52
CA ARG A 6 22.53 -9.64 10.34
C ARG A 6 21.24 -10.12 9.73
N ILE A 7 20.14 -9.51 10.13
CA ILE A 7 18.86 -9.66 9.44
C ILE A 7 19.05 -9.05 8.05
N PRO A 8 18.86 -9.81 6.96
CA PRO A 8 18.91 -9.27 5.62
C PRO A 8 17.94 -8.09 5.51
N ALA A 9 18.38 -6.99 4.90
CA ALA A 9 17.53 -5.82 4.68
C ALA A 9 16.32 -6.12 3.76
N ASP A 10 16.37 -7.23 3.03
CA ASP A 10 15.34 -7.72 2.11
C ASP A 10 14.95 -9.14 2.50
N VAL A 11 13.88 -9.27 3.30
CA VAL A 11 13.33 -10.54 3.78
C VAL A 11 12.60 -11.29 2.66
N ASP A 12 12.13 -10.57 1.63
CA ASP A 12 11.40 -11.13 0.48
C ASP A 12 12.34 -11.54 -0.67
N ARG A 13 13.62 -11.82 -0.38
CA ARG A 13 14.57 -12.21 -1.41
C ARG A 13 14.15 -13.55 -2.02
N PRO A 14 13.87 -13.64 -3.33
CA PRO A 14 13.47 -14.89 -3.96
C PRO A 14 14.58 -15.93 -3.84
N ASP A 15 14.17 -17.16 -3.56
CA ASP A 15 15.09 -18.29 -3.44
C ASP A 15 15.90 -18.50 -4.72
N ARG A 16 17.20 -18.71 -4.53
CA ARG A 16 18.15 -19.00 -5.60
C ARG A 16 18.22 -20.51 -5.78
N VAL A 17 17.98 -20.96 -7.00
CA VAL A 17 17.89 -22.40 -7.31
C VAL A 17 19.16 -22.90 -8.00
N LEU A 18 19.77 -22.07 -8.85
CA LEU A 18 21.01 -22.42 -9.55
C LEU A 18 21.98 -21.24 -9.52
N GLY A 19 22.96 -21.31 -8.62
CA GLY A 19 23.96 -20.25 -8.45
C GLY A 19 23.32 -18.91 -8.07
N PRO A 20 23.53 -17.82 -8.86
CA PRO A 20 22.90 -16.53 -8.60
C PRO A 20 21.45 -16.42 -9.11
N LEU A 21 20.95 -17.41 -9.85
CA LEU A 21 19.66 -17.30 -10.56
C LEU A 21 18.48 -17.82 -9.73
N THR A 22 17.39 -17.06 -9.80
CA THR A 22 16.10 -17.46 -9.23
C THR A 22 15.39 -18.47 -10.14
N ALA A 23 14.47 -19.27 -9.58
CA ALA A 23 13.62 -20.18 -10.36
C ALA A 23 12.96 -19.45 -11.54
N ARG A 24 12.42 -18.26 -11.27
CA ARG A 24 11.75 -17.40 -12.27
C ARG A 24 12.68 -17.00 -13.41
N GLN A 25 13.91 -16.59 -13.11
CA GLN A 25 14.90 -16.22 -14.13
C GLN A 25 15.28 -17.42 -15.00
N LEU A 26 15.48 -18.59 -14.38
CA LEU A 26 15.74 -19.82 -15.12
C LEU A 26 14.58 -20.21 -16.03
N THR A 27 13.32 -20.05 -15.57
CA THR A 27 12.15 -20.31 -16.40
C THR A 27 12.10 -19.36 -17.60
N ILE A 28 12.32 -18.06 -17.42
CA ILE A 28 12.29 -17.08 -18.51
C ILE A 28 13.39 -17.40 -19.54
N LEU A 29 14.62 -17.62 -19.08
CA LEU A 29 15.74 -17.93 -19.97
C LEU A 29 15.57 -19.28 -20.66
N GLY A 30 15.12 -20.31 -19.93
CA GLY A 30 14.88 -21.65 -20.45
C GLY A 30 13.77 -21.68 -21.50
N VAL A 31 12.63 -21.04 -21.23
CA VAL A 31 11.53 -20.92 -22.21
C VAL A 31 11.98 -20.15 -23.44
N THR A 32 12.74 -19.07 -23.26
CA THR A 32 13.28 -18.28 -24.38
C THR A 32 14.23 -19.11 -25.25
N GLY A 33 15.14 -19.87 -24.63
CA GLY A 33 16.05 -20.77 -25.35
C GLY A 33 15.30 -21.86 -26.11
N LEU A 34 14.28 -22.46 -25.48
CA LEU A 34 13.42 -23.46 -26.12
C LEU A 34 12.68 -22.89 -27.34
N LEU A 35 12.10 -21.69 -27.20
CA LEU A 35 11.39 -21.01 -28.29
C LEU A 35 12.32 -20.65 -29.45
N LEU A 36 13.51 -20.11 -29.17
CA LEU A 36 14.50 -19.81 -30.20
C LEU A 36 14.97 -21.08 -30.91
N TYR A 37 15.15 -22.18 -30.18
CA TYR A 37 15.52 -23.47 -30.76
C TYR A 37 14.40 -24.05 -31.65
N ALA A 38 13.15 -24.01 -31.18
CA ALA A 38 11.99 -24.46 -31.96
C ALA A 38 11.81 -23.61 -33.23
N LEU A 39 11.94 -22.29 -33.11
CA LEU A 39 11.86 -21.37 -34.24
C LEU A 39 12.97 -21.64 -35.25
N TYR A 40 14.21 -21.85 -34.80
CA TYR A 40 15.31 -22.24 -35.68
C TYR A 40 15.00 -23.57 -36.41
N GLY A 41 14.48 -24.57 -35.69
CA GLY A 41 14.09 -25.86 -36.26
C GLY A 41 13.05 -25.74 -37.37
N ALA A 42 12.09 -24.81 -37.22
CA ALA A 42 11.07 -24.52 -38.23
C ALA A 42 11.61 -23.70 -39.41
N THR A 43 12.51 -22.74 -39.17
CA THR A 43 12.98 -21.83 -40.22
C THR A 43 14.25 -22.28 -40.94
N ARG A 44 14.96 -23.31 -40.45
CA ARG A 44 16.27 -23.74 -41.01
C ARG A 44 16.24 -24.15 -42.48
N SER A 45 15.06 -24.50 -43.03
CA SER A 45 14.90 -24.85 -44.45
C SER A 45 14.87 -23.62 -45.37
N VAL A 46 14.58 -22.43 -44.83
CA VAL A 46 14.41 -21.18 -45.59
C VAL A 46 15.46 -20.13 -45.20
N LEU A 47 15.86 -20.08 -43.93
CA LEU A 47 16.83 -19.13 -43.39
C LEU A 47 18.19 -19.80 -43.12
N PRO A 48 19.30 -19.27 -43.68
CA PRO A 48 20.63 -19.69 -43.30
C PRO A 48 20.94 -19.25 -41.87
N LEU A 49 21.69 -20.09 -41.14
CA LEU A 49 22.10 -19.89 -39.75
C LEU A 49 22.59 -18.46 -39.41
N PRO A 50 23.49 -17.81 -40.20
CA PRO A 50 23.98 -16.48 -39.84
C PRO A 50 22.87 -15.41 -39.81
N LEU A 51 21.89 -15.47 -40.72
CA LEU A 51 20.78 -14.52 -40.74
C LEU A 51 19.84 -14.73 -39.55
N PHE A 52 19.62 -15.99 -39.16
CA PHE A 52 18.85 -16.30 -37.96
C PHE A 52 19.55 -15.78 -36.70
N LEU A 53 20.86 -16.02 -36.56
CA LEU A 53 21.64 -15.54 -35.40
C LEU A 53 21.70 -14.02 -35.31
N LEU A 54 21.75 -13.31 -36.44
CA LEU A 54 21.74 -11.85 -36.48
C LEU A 54 20.51 -11.24 -35.80
N VAL A 55 19.36 -11.94 -35.85
CA VAL A 55 18.13 -11.53 -35.16
C VAL A 55 18.00 -12.18 -33.78
N ALA A 56 18.34 -13.45 -33.65
CA ALA A 56 18.17 -14.21 -32.41
C ALA A 56 19.08 -13.72 -31.27
N VAL A 57 20.33 -13.33 -31.58
CA VAL A 57 21.29 -12.82 -30.58
C VAL A 57 20.82 -11.53 -29.91
N PRO A 58 20.43 -10.45 -30.63
CA PRO A 58 19.96 -9.23 -29.97
C PRO A 58 18.66 -9.45 -29.19
N VAL A 59 17.75 -10.30 -29.70
CA VAL A 59 16.51 -10.66 -28.97
C VAL A 59 16.84 -11.42 -27.68
N GLY A 60 17.72 -12.42 -27.75
CA GLY A 60 18.17 -13.19 -26.59
C GLY A 60 18.87 -12.31 -25.55
N LEU A 61 19.72 -11.37 -26.00
CA LEU A 61 20.39 -10.41 -25.14
C LEU A 61 19.39 -9.48 -24.45
N ALA A 62 18.42 -8.94 -25.19
CA ALA A 62 17.37 -8.08 -24.64
C ALA A 62 16.54 -8.80 -23.58
N ILE A 63 16.13 -10.04 -23.84
CA ILE A 63 15.38 -10.86 -22.88
C ILE A 63 16.23 -11.17 -21.65
N THR A 64 17.53 -11.45 -21.82
CA THR A 64 18.45 -11.67 -20.71
C THR A 64 18.58 -10.43 -19.84
N VAL A 65 18.73 -9.24 -20.45
CA VAL A 65 18.75 -7.96 -19.73
C VAL A 65 17.45 -7.74 -18.96
N VAL A 66 16.29 -8.02 -19.57
CA VAL A 66 14.98 -7.90 -18.91
C VAL A 66 14.80 -8.90 -17.76
N ALA A 67 15.32 -10.13 -17.90
CA ALA A 67 15.22 -11.17 -16.88
C ALA A 67 16.16 -10.94 -15.68
N LEU A 68 17.39 -10.45 -15.93
CA LEU A 68 18.39 -10.23 -14.89
C LEU A 68 18.38 -8.81 -14.33
N GLY A 69 17.95 -7.83 -15.11
CA GLY A 69 17.99 -6.43 -14.73
C GLY A 69 17.00 -6.09 -13.63
N ARG A 70 17.45 -5.22 -12.73
CA ARG A 70 16.62 -4.63 -11.67
C ARG A 70 16.82 -3.13 -11.69
N ARG A 71 15.74 -2.40 -11.42
CA ARG A 71 15.75 -0.95 -11.21
C ARG A 71 15.02 -0.69 -9.90
N ASP A 72 15.69 0.01 -8.98
CA ASP A 72 15.12 0.38 -7.68
C ASP A 72 14.52 -0.80 -6.89
N GLY A 73 15.16 -1.97 -6.98
CA GLY A 73 14.71 -3.21 -6.34
C GLY A 73 13.65 -4.00 -7.13
N VAL A 74 13.01 -3.42 -8.15
CA VAL A 74 11.99 -4.08 -8.98
C VAL A 74 12.63 -4.75 -10.20
N PRO A 75 12.30 -6.02 -10.53
CA PRO A 75 12.82 -6.67 -11.73
C PRO A 75 12.25 -6.02 -13.01
N LEU A 76 13.10 -5.89 -14.04
CA LEU A 76 12.75 -5.17 -15.28
C LEU A 76 11.56 -5.79 -16.02
N ASP A 77 11.36 -7.10 -15.92
CA ASP A 77 10.21 -7.76 -16.53
C ASP A 77 8.86 -7.32 -15.92
N ARG A 78 8.79 -7.13 -14.60
CA ARG A 78 7.60 -6.57 -13.93
C ARG A 78 7.40 -5.11 -14.32
N LEU A 79 8.48 -4.34 -14.44
CA LEU A 79 8.41 -2.96 -14.91
C LEU A 79 7.92 -2.88 -16.36
N LEU A 80 8.37 -3.78 -17.24
CA LEU A 80 7.91 -3.85 -18.62
C LEU A 80 6.42 -4.18 -18.68
N VAL A 81 5.97 -5.18 -17.92
CA VAL A 81 4.54 -5.53 -17.83
C VAL A 81 3.73 -4.35 -17.27
N ALA A 82 4.21 -3.68 -16.22
CA ALA A 82 3.55 -2.50 -15.67
C ALA A 82 3.48 -1.36 -16.69
N ALA A 83 4.56 -1.10 -17.44
CA ALA A 83 4.62 -0.08 -18.48
C ALA A 83 3.68 -0.40 -19.65
N VAL A 84 3.62 -1.66 -20.09
CA VAL A 84 2.67 -2.10 -21.13
C VAL A 84 1.24 -1.94 -20.63
N ARG A 85 0.94 -2.37 -19.39
CA ARG A 85 -0.40 -2.18 -18.79
C ARG A 85 -0.77 -0.72 -18.68
N GLN A 86 0.14 0.13 -18.22
CA GLN A 86 -0.08 1.57 -18.11
C GLN A 86 -0.32 2.20 -19.48
N ARG A 87 0.42 1.76 -20.52
CA ARG A 87 0.26 2.27 -21.88
C ARG A 87 -1.05 1.81 -22.53
N CYS A 88 -1.51 0.61 -22.20
CA CYS A 88 -2.80 0.07 -22.65
C CYS A 88 -3.98 0.52 -21.77
N ALA A 89 -3.71 1.13 -20.61
CA ALA A 89 -4.76 1.55 -19.70
C ALA A 89 -5.48 2.80 -20.22
N PRO A 90 -6.80 2.93 -19.98
CA PRO A 90 -7.54 4.13 -20.33
C PRO A 90 -6.99 5.34 -19.58
N ARG A 91 -6.76 6.44 -20.31
CA ARG A 91 -6.16 7.68 -19.78
C ARG A 91 -7.14 8.53 -18.98
N ARG A 92 -8.45 8.42 -19.25
CA ARG A 92 -9.51 9.17 -18.56
C ARG A 92 -10.25 8.22 -17.62
N ARG A 93 -9.98 8.34 -16.33
CA ARG A 93 -10.67 7.59 -15.27
C ARG A 93 -11.42 8.54 -14.36
N VAL A 94 -12.66 8.22 -14.03
CA VAL A 94 -13.54 9.06 -13.20
C VAL A 94 -14.01 8.27 -12.00
N SER A 95 -14.08 8.91 -10.83
CA SER A 95 -14.70 8.34 -9.64
C SER A 95 -16.20 8.17 -9.86
N ALA A 96 -16.62 6.95 -10.15
CA ALA A 96 -18.02 6.59 -10.41
C ALA A 96 -18.36 5.31 -9.63
N PRO A 97 -18.63 5.41 -8.30
CA PRO A 97 -18.91 4.26 -7.45
C PRO A 97 -20.18 3.51 -7.87
N GLU A 98 -21.17 4.23 -8.39
CA GLU A 98 -22.43 3.71 -8.95
C GLU A 98 -22.25 3.13 -10.38
N GLY A 99 -21.04 3.24 -10.95
CA GLY A 99 -20.77 2.97 -12.36
C GLY A 99 -21.07 4.18 -13.25
N ILE A 100 -20.75 4.04 -14.53
CA ILE A 100 -20.96 5.10 -15.54
C ILE A 100 -22.29 4.82 -16.23
N GLY A 101 -23.27 5.70 -16.01
CA GLY A 101 -24.55 5.66 -16.70
C GLY A 101 -24.42 5.93 -18.20
N PRO A 102 -25.41 5.53 -19.01
CA PRO A 102 -25.40 5.83 -20.44
C PRO A 102 -25.43 7.35 -20.65
N VAL A 103 -24.65 7.82 -21.63
CA VAL A 103 -24.64 9.23 -22.03
C VAL A 103 -26.04 9.63 -22.48
N PRO A 104 -26.63 10.72 -21.96
CA PRO A 104 -27.92 11.22 -22.42
C PRO A 104 -27.92 11.50 -23.92
N ALA A 105 -29.02 11.17 -24.61
CA ALA A 105 -29.10 11.21 -26.07
C ALA A 105 -28.82 12.59 -26.69
N TRP A 106 -29.12 13.68 -25.98
CA TRP A 106 -28.85 15.05 -26.43
C TRP A 106 -27.35 15.39 -26.41
N LEU A 107 -26.57 14.80 -25.50
CA LEU A 107 -25.11 14.97 -25.44
C LEU A 107 -24.41 14.03 -26.43
N ALA A 108 -24.96 12.83 -26.64
CA ALA A 108 -24.45 11.87 -27.62
C ALA A 108 -24.60 12.34 -29.08
N ALA A 109 -25.48 13.31 -29.35
CA ALA A 109 -25.64 13.92 -30.68
C ALA A 109 -24.57 14.99 -30.98
N GLU A 110 -23.93 15.56 -29.95
CA GLU A 110 -22.89 16.58 -30.06
C GLU A 110 -21.47 16.02 -29.90
N SER A 111 -21.32 14.75 -29.54
CA SER A 111 -20.00 14.11 -29.38
C SER A 111 -19.34 13.82 -30.72
N GLU A 112 -18.11 14.29 -30.91
CA GLU A 112 -17.25 13.93 -32.04
C GLU A 112 -16.74 12.47 -31.90
N GLU A 113 -16.39 11.81 -33.01
CA GLU A 113 -15.90 10.41 -33.02
C GLU A 113 -14.64 10.17 -32.16
N ASP A 114 -13.90 11.23 -31.82
CA ASP A 114 -12.69 11.17 -30.99
C ASP A 114 -12.96 11.29 -29.47
N ASP A 115 -14.21 11.47 -29.03
CA ASP A 115 -14.53 11.57 -27.60
C ASP A 115 -14.50 10.20 -26.90
N VAL A 116 -13.38 9.94 -26.22
CA VAL A 116 -13.17 8.72 -25.44
C VAL A 116 -14.05 8.74 -24.19
N ALA A 117 -15.01 7.81 -24.12
CA ALA A 117 -15.84 7.61 -22.94
C ALA A 117 -14.99 7.39 -21.67
N PRO A 118 -15.30 8.07 -20.56
CA PRO A 118 -14.58 7.87 -19.31
C PRO A 118 -14.73 6.42 -18.85
N THR A 119 -13.68 5.87 -18.22
CA THR A 119 -13.72 4.55 -17.57
C THR A 119 -13.84 4.76 -16.05
N PRO A 120 -14.58 3.91 -15.30
CA PRO A 120 -14.63 4.05 -13.85
C PRO A 120 -13.24 3.86 -13.24
N LEU A 121 -12.92 4.65 -12.23
CA LEU A 121 -11.71 4.50 -11.43
C LEU A 121 -11.85 3.28 -10.52
N GLU A 122 -11.06 2.25 -10.78
CA GLU A 122 -10.96 1.07 -9.91
C GLU A 122 -10.05 1.39 -8.72
N LEU A 123 -10.66 1.61 -7.55
CA LEU A 123 -9.95 1.77 -6.29
C LEU A 123 -9.68 0.40 -5.64
N PRO A 124 -8.57 0.24 -4.88
CA PRO A 124 -8.24 -1.01 -4.21
C PRO A 124 -9.23 -1.39 -3.09
N ALA A 125 -10.02 -0.44 -2.61
CA ALA A 125 -11.11 -0.64 -1.66
C ALA A 125 -12.38 0.04 -2.21
N ARG A 126 -13.55 -0.57 -1.95
CA ARG A 126 -14.87 -0.02 -2.32
C ARG A 126 -15.33 1.07 -1.34
N GLY A 127 -14.93 0.94 -0.07
CA GLY A 127 -15.30 1.87 0.99
C GLY A 127 -14.69 1.46 2.32
N VAL A 128 -14.85 2.32 3.31
CA VAL A 128 -14.49 2.05 4.71
C VAL A 128 -15.72 2.36 5.55
N ASP A 129 -16.25 1.34 6.23
CA ASP A 129 -17.43 1.47 7.08
C ASP A 129 -17.00 1.63 8.55
N ASP A 130 -17.82 2.36 9.32
CA ASP A 130 -17.71 2.38 10.78
C ASP A 130 -18.21 1.04 11.35
N GLY A 131 -17.28 0.16 11.69
CA GLY A 131 -17.57 -1.11 12.37
C GLY A 131 -17.72 -0.93 13.88
N VAL A 132 -18.01 -2.03 14.58
CA VAL A 132 -18.31 -2.01 16.03
C VAL A 132 -17.16 -1.43 16.89
N ASN A 133 -15.90 -1.60 16.47
CA ASN A 133 -14.71 -1.12 17.21
C ASN A 133 -13.55 -0.63 16.31
N ALA A 134 -13.71 -0.68 14.99
CA ALA A 134 -12.66 -0.36 14.03
C ALA A 134 -13.27 -0.01 12.67
N GLY A 135 -12.56 0.77 11.87
CA GLY A 135 -12.87 1.00 10.47
C GLY A 135 -12.68 -0.30 9.68
N VAL A 136 -13.76 -0.77 9.04
CA VAL A 136 -13.76 -1.99 8.24
C VAL A 136 -13.62 -1.61 6.77
N VAL A 137 -12.52 -2.02 6.15
CA VAL A 137 -12.22 -1.78 4.75
C VAL A 137 -12.88 -2.85 3.89
N ASP A 138 -13.74 -2.45 2.97
CA ASP A 138 -14.36 -3.34 2.00
C ASP A 138 -13.47 -3.50 0.76
N LEU A 139 -12.91 -4.70 0.56
CA LEU A 139 -12.09 -5.07 -0.60
C LEU A 139 -12.91 -5.73 -1.72
N GLY A 140 -14.25 -5.73 -1.60
CA GLY A 140 -15.15 -6.35 -2.56
C GLY A 140 -15.01 -7.86 -2.60
N ASP A 141 -14.67 -8.41 -3.76
CA ASP A 141 -14.48 -9.87 -3.94
C ASP A 141 -13.32 -10.42 -3.11
N ASP A 142 -12.38 -9.54 -2.74
CA ASP A 142 -11.23 -9.88 -1.93
C ASP A 142 -11.56 -9.92 -0.42
N GLY A 143 -12.75 -9.49 0.00
CA GLY A 143 -13.26 -9.65 1.34
C GLY A 143 -13.21 -8.37 2.19
N LEU A 144 -13.07 -8.54 3.51
CA LEU A 144 -12.98 -7.43 4.46
C LEU A 144 -11.57 -7.34 5.06
N ALA A 145 -11.16 -6.13 5.44
CA ALA A 145 -9.91 -5.92 6.17
C ALA A 145 -10.07 -4.90 7.29
N VAL A 146 -9.25 -5.06 8.33
CA VAL A 146 -9.08 -4.07 9.40
C VAL A 146 -7.62 -3.69 9.50
N ILE A 147 -7.37 -2.40 9.73
CA ILE A 147 -6.04 -1.83 9.91
C ILE A 147 -5.90 -1.38 11.36
N ALA A 148 -4.80 -1.76 12.00
CA ALA A 148 -4.43 -1.29 13.32
C ALA A 148 -3.01 -0.71 13.30
N ALA A 149 -2.77 0.36 14.05
CA ALA A 149 -1.42 0.88 14.28
C ALA A 149 -0.75 0.11 15.43
N CYS A 150 0.52 -0.20 15.27
CA CYS A 150 1.34 -0.86 16.28
C CYS A 150 2.41 0.08 16.81
N SER A 151 2.61 0.09 18.12
CA SER A 151 3.76 0.75 18.74
C SER A 151 5.05 -0.01 18.44
N THR A 152 6.18 0.64 18.71
CA THR A 152 7.49 0.01 18.65
C THR A 152 8.05 -0.18 20.06
N VAL A 153 8.97 -1.14 20.20
CA VAL A 153 9.68 -1.42 21.45
C VAL A 153 11.18 -1.22 21.25
N ASN A 154 11.84 -0.61 22.23
CA ASN A 154 13.30 -0.44 22.24
C ASN A 154 14.00 -1.75 22.61
N PHE A 155 13.90 -2.75 21.73
CA PHE A 155 14.36 -4.13 21.97
C PHE A 155 15.84 -4.20 22.40
N SER A 156 16.72 -3.44 21.74
CA SER A 156 18.16 -3.45 22.01
C SER A 156 18.55 -2.89 23.39
N LEU A 157 17.69 -2.08 24.01
CA LEU A 157 17.94 -1.51 25.35
C LEU A 157 17.49 -2.45 26.49
N ARG A 158 16.85 -3.58 26.16
CA ARG A 158 16.39 -4.57 27.12
C ARG A 158 17.50 -5.54 27.52
N THR A 159 17.41 -6.09 28.73
CA THR A 159 18.29 -7.17 29.19
C THR A 159 18.09 -8.44 28.34
N PRO A 160 19.08 -9.36 28.26
CA PRO A 160 18.93 -10.59 27.47
C PRO A 160 17.71 -11.44 27.85
N ALA A 161 17.40 -11.52 29.14
CA ALA A 161 16.22 -12.26 29.63
C ALA A 161 14.91 -11.59 29.21
N GLU A 162 14.82 -10.26 29.26
CA GLU A 162 13.67 -9.52 28.74
C GLU A 162 13.53 -9.68 27.23
N GLN A 163 14.64 -9.64 26.48
CA GLN A 163 14.63 -9.87 25.04
C GLN A 163 14.07 -11.26 24.70
N GLU A 164 14.51 -12.30 25.39
CA GLU A 164 14.00 -13.66 25.21
C GLU A 164 12.51 -13.77 25.56
N ALA A 165 12.06 -13.12 26.64
CA ALA A 165 10.65 -13.06 27.02
C ALA A 165 9.79 -12.35 25.96
N LEU A 166 10.27 -11.24 25.40
CA LEU A 166 9.60 -10.51 24.31
C LEU A 166 9.52 -11.36 23.03
N VAL A 167 10.62 -12.02 22.67
CA VAL A 167 10.66 -12.93 21.50
C VAL A 167 9.71 -14.10 21.66
N SER A 168 9.68 -14.72 22.85
CA SER A 168 8.74 -15.82 23.15
C SER A 168 7.29 -15.35 23.10
N SER A 169 7.00 -14.13 23.58
CA SER A 169 5.66 -13.53 23.51
C SER A 169 5.22 -13.26 22.07
N PHE A 170 6.12 -12.71 21.25
CA PHE A 170 5.84 -12.50 19.83
C PHE A 170 5.69 -13.84 19.07
N ALA A 171 6.49 -14.85 19.40
CA ALA A 171 6.36 -16.19 18.82
C ALA A 171 5.00 -16.83 19.14
N ARG A 172 4.48 -16.65 20.36
CA ARG A 172 3.13 -17.10 20.72
C ARG A 172 2.05 -16.47 19.84
N TYR A 173 2.16 -15.16 19.56
CA TYR A 173 1.28 -14.51 18.58
C TYR A 173 1.40 -15.16 17.21
N LEU A 174 2.61 -15.35 16.68
CA LEU A 174 2.80 -15.99 15.36
C LEU A 174 2.21 -17.41 15.31
N HIS A 175 2.33 -18.19 16.39
CA HIS A 175 1.77 -19.54 16.47
C HIS A 175 0.25 -19.56 16.61
N SER A 176 -0.39 -18.47 17.06
CA SER A 176 -1.85 -18.35 17.13
C SER A 176 -2.52 -18.05 15.78
N LEU A 177 -1.74 -17.61 14.79
CA LEU A 177 -2.28 -17.16 13.51
C LEU A 177 -2.94 -18.33 12.74
N THR A 178 -4.25 -18.21 12.57
CA THR A 178 -5.06 -19.15 11.78
C THR A 178 -5.28 -18.70 10.33
N ALA A 179 -4.88 -17.47 10.01
CA ALA A 179 -5.02 -16.88 8.68
C ALA A 179 -3.87 -15.87 8.44
N PRO A 180 -3.58 -15.53 7.17
CA PRO A 180 -2.53 -14.58 6.84
C PRO A 180 -2.72 -13.23 7.55
N VAL A 181 -1.60 -12.67 7.97
CA VAL A 181 -1.51 -11.33 8.55
C VAL A 181 -0.40 -10.56 7.82
N GLN A 182 -0.59 -9.26 7.67
CA GLN A 182 0.41 -8.41 7.03
C GLN A 182 0.88 -7.35 8.01
N PHE A 183 2.19 -7.23 8.15
CA PHE A 183 2.84 -6.09 8.79
C PHE A 183 3.35 -5.16 7.70
N LEU A 184 2.90 -3.91 7.73
CA LEU A 184 3.33 -2.87 6.81
C LEU A 184 4.10 -1.81 7.60
N VAL A 185 5.40 -1.70 7.33
CA VAL A 185 6.27 -0.68 7.92
C VAL A 185 6.50 0.41 6.89
N ARG A 186 6.08 1.64 7.21
CA ARG A 186 6.22 2.82 6.35
C ARG A 186 7.11 3.85 7.02
N ALA A 187 7.93 4.52 6.23
CA ALA A 187 8.54 5.78 6.64
C ALA A 187 7.64 6.90 6.14
N GLU A 188 7.10 7.71 7.05
CA GLU A 188 6.27 8.87 6.72
C GLU A 188 6.90 10.15 7.26
N ARG A 189 6.64 11.27 6.57
CA ARG A 189 7.04 12.58 7.06
C ARG A 189 6.30 12.88 8.35
N LEU A 190 7.04 13.25 9.39
CA LEU A 190 6.49 13.63 10.68
C LEU A 190 6.06 15.09 10.61
N ASP A 191 4.75 15.33 10.65
CA ASP A 191 4.20 16.66 10.87
C ASP A 191 4.14 16.95 12.38
N LEU A 192 4.82 18.02 12.79
CA LEU A 192 4.85 18.52 14.16
C LEU A 192 3.88 19.70 14.38
N ALA A 193 3.28 20.25 13.33
CA ALA A 193 2.39 21.41 13.42
C ALA A 193 1.28 21.26 14.48
N PRO A 194 0.55 20.12 14.57
CA PRO A 194 -0.50 19.99 15.58
C PRO A 194 0.07 19.91 17.01
N GLN A 195 1.24 19.29 17.21
CA GLN A 195 1.88 19.23 18.53
C GLN A 195 2.45 20.58 18.94
N ILE A 196 3.01 21.35 18.00
CA ILE A 196 3.49 22.72 18.22
C ILE A 196 2.31 23.63 18.60
N ALA A 197 1.19 23.56 17.89
CA ALA A 197 -0.02 24.31 18.21
C ALA A 197 -0.53 23.96 19.62
N GLN A 198 -0.66 22.66 19.92
CA GLN A 198 -1.10 22.19 21.24
C GLN A 198 -0.15 22.64 22.37
N LEU A 199 1.16 22.65 22.10
CA LEU A 199 2.16 23.11 23.07
C LEU A 199 2.02 24.62 23.32
N ARG A 200 1.85 25.43 22.27
CA ARG A 200 1.62 26.88 22.38
C ARG A 200 0.32 27.21 23.10
N ASP A 201 -0.75 26.49 22.83
CA ASP A 201 -2.05 26.67 23.49
C ASP A 201 -1.98 26.34 24.98
N ARG A 202 -1.29 25.25 25.33
CA ARG A 202 -1.13 24.84 26.73
C ARG A 202 -0.11 25.66 27.51
N ALA A 203 0.87 26.27 26.83
CA ALA A 203 1.93 27.04 27.48
C ALA A 203 1.37 28.14 28.40
N ARG A 204 0.31 28.83 27.94
CA ARG A 204 -0.36 29.91 28.69
C ARG A 204 -1.06 29.46 29.97
N GLY A 205 -1.34 28.15 30.10
CA GLY A 205 -1.98 27.56 31.28
C GLY A 205 -1.00 27.02 32.31
N LEU A 206 0.31 27.16 32.09
CA LEU A 206 1.32 26.62 33.00
C LEU A 206 1.43 27.45 34.29
N PRO A 207 1.65 26.81 35.45
CA PRO A 207 1.57 27.46 36.76
C PRO A 207 2.71 28.46 37.04
N HIS A 208 3.79 28.44 36.27
CA HIS A 208 4.97 29.27 36.50
C HIS A 208 5.46 29.91 35.18
N PRO A 209 5.79 31.21 35.16
CA PRO A 209 6.16 31.93 33.93
C PRO A 209 7.41 31.36 33.24
N ALA A 210 8.36 30.84 34.02
CA ALA A 210 9.53 30.15 33.44
C ALA A 210 9.17 28.86 32.67
N LEU A 211 8.11 28.15 33.08
CA LEU A 211 7.63 26.97 32.36
C LEU A 211 6.90 27.35 31.08
N GLU A 212 6.12 28.45 31.11
CA GLU A 212 5.51 29.04 29.92
C GLU A 212 6.58 29.44 28.89
N ALA A 213 7.59 30.20 29.31
CA ALA A 213 8.70 30.60 28.45
C ALA A 213 9.43 29.39 27.86
N ALA A 214 9.76 28.39 28.69
CA ALA A 214 10.41 27.17 28.21
C ALA A 214 9.55 26.36 27.22
N ALA A 215 8.22 26.32 27.41
CA ALA A 215 7.31 25.64 26.49
C ALA A 215 7.23 26.36 25.14
N LEU A 216 7.19 27.69 25.13
CA LEU A 216 7.21 28.50 23.91
C LEU A 216 8.54 28.37 23.16
N ASP A 217 9.68 28.49 23.88
CA ASP A 217 11.01 28.28 23.30
C ASP A 217 11.14 26.88 22.69
N HIS A 218 10.60 25.85 23.35
CA HIS A 218 10.58 24.50 22.79
C HIS A 218 9.71 24.39 21.53
N ALA A 219 8.54 25.02 21.51
CA ALA A 219 7.68 25.06 20.34
C ALA A 219 8.39 25.72 19.14
N ASP A 220 9.13 26.80 19.39
CA ASP A 220 9.89 27.52 18.36
C ASP A 220 11.10 26.70 17.87
N TYR A 221 11.81 26.00 18.77
CA TYR A 221 12.85 25.04 18.40
C TYR A 221 12.30 23.92 17.49
N LEU A 222 11.15 23.32 17.84
CA LEU A 222 10.53 22.28 17.02
C LEU A 222 10.10 22.81 15.64
N ALA A 223 9.59 24.04 15.58
CA ALA A 223 9.26 24.69 14.31
C ALA A 223 10.50 24.91 13.44
N GLN A 224 11.59 25.40 14.03
CA GLN A 224 12.87 25.56 13.33
C GLN A 224 13.42 24.21 12.86
N LEU A 225 13.33 23.17 13.69
CA LEU A 225 13.80 21.83 13.34
C LEU A 225 13.06 21.27 12.11
N GLY A 226 11.73 21.45 12.04
CA GLY A 226 10.93 21.03 10.89
C GLY A 226 11.23 21.78 9.60
N GLN A 227 11.79 23.00 9.67
CA GLN A 227 12.20 23.77 8.50
C GLN A 227 13.56 23.34 7.93
N HIS A 228 14.45 22.80 8.78
CA HIS A 228 15.83 22.50 8.41
C HIS A 228 16.13 21.01 8.25
N ALA A 229 15.23 20.13 8.70
CA ALA A 229 15.40 18.69 8.62
C ALA A 229 14.16 17.97 8.08
N ASP A 230 14.37 16.98 7.23
CA ASP A 230 13.34 16.01 6.85
C ASP A 230 13.08 15.07 8.03
N LEU A 231 12.09 15.40 8.86
CA LEU A 231 11.68 14.57 9.98
C LEU A 231 10.86 13.39 9.48
N LEU A 232 11.32 12.17 9.76
CA LEU A 232 10.64 10.93 9.39
C LEU A 232 10.27 10.15 10.64
N ARG A 233 9.05 9.60 10.66
CA ARG A 233 8.63 8.60 11.65
C ARG A 233 8.34 7.27 10.96
N ARG A 234 8.54 6.17 11.71
CA ARG A 234 8.16 4.83 11.26
C ARG A 234 6.75 4.53 11.73
N GLN A 235 5.84 4.35 10.79
CA GLN A 235 4.50 3.84 11.05
C GLN A 235 4.51 2.33 10.85
N VAL A 236 4.12 1.58 11.87
CA VAL A 236 3.94 0.13 11.77
C VAL A 236 2.45 -0.15 11.80
N LEU A 237 1.96 -0.79 10.74
CA LEU A 237 0.56 -1.13 10.57
C LEU A 237 0.40 -2.65 10.56
N LEU A 238 -0.60 -3.13 11.28
CA LEU A 238 -1.08 -4.49 11.24
C LEU A 238 -2.35 -4.54 10.39
N VAL A 239 -2.33 -5.32 9.31
CA VAL A 239 -3.47 -5.51 8.43
C VAL A 239 -3.97 -6.93 8.56
N LEU A 240 -5.21 -7.07 9.02
CA LEU A 240 -5.93 -8.33 9.14
C LEU A 240 -6.96 -8.40 8.02
N ARG A 241 -6.88 -9.45 7.20
CA ARG A 241 -7.83 -9.67 6.10
C ARG A 241 -8.63 -10.94 6.37
N GLU A 242 -9.92 -10.87 6.08
CA GLU A 242 -10.85 -11.98 6.16
C GLU A 242 -11.62 -12.09 4.84
N PRO A 243 -11.52 -13.23 4.15
CA PRO A 243 -12.24 -13.42 2.90
C PRO A 243 -13.73 -13.65 3.20
N THR A 244 -14.61 -12.92 2.51
CA THR A 244 -16.08 -13.07 2.66
C THR A 244 -16.61 -14.29 1.92
N ARG A 245 -15.83 -14.84 0.98
CA ARG A 245 -16.06 -16.12 0.30
C ARG A 245 -14.83 -16.99 0.46
N PRO A 246 -14.96 -18.32 0.62
CA PRO A 246 -13.79 -19.20 0.68
C PRO A 246 -12.96 -18.99 -0.59
N ALA A 247 -11.66 -18.68 -0.41
CA ALA A 247 -10.74 -18.53 -1.52
C ALA A 247 -10.70 -19.85 -2.29
N VAL A 248 -11.20 -19.87 -3.52
CA VAL A 248 -10.81 -20.92 -4.46
C VAL A 248 -9.33 -20.74 -4.65
N VAL A 249 -8.56 -21.74 -4.22
CA VAL A 249 -7.11 -21.73 -4.30
C VAL A 249 -6.75 -21.75 -5.79
N ASP A 250 -6.56 -20.57 -6.38
CA ASP A 250 -5.97 -20.43 -7.72
C ASP A 250 -4.47 -20.73 -7.62
N SER A 251 -4.16 -21.98 -7.27
CA SER A 251 -2.86 -22.57 -7.51
C SER A 251 -2.62 -22.53 -9.01
N VAL A 252 -1.47 -22.01 -9.42
CA VAL A 252 -0.95 -21.98 -10.80
C VAL A 252 -1.81 -21.24 -11.85
N SER A 253 -1.82 -19.90 -11.83
CA SER A 253 -1.81 -19.05 -13.06
C SER A 253 -1.93 -17.53 -12.79
N SER A 254 -1.05 -16.97 -11.94
CA SER A 254 -0.98 -15.52 -11.70
C SER A 254 -0.45 -14.68 -12.89
N THR A 255 -0.19 -15.30 -14.03
CA THR A 255 0.21 -14.61 -15.28
C THR A 255 -0.90 -14.54 -16.34
N LEU A 256 -1.97 -15.34 -16.23
CA LEU A 256 -3.10 -15.35 -17.19
C LEU A 256 -4.42 -14.84 -16.61
N GLY A 257 -4.51 -14.61 -15.29
CA GLY A 257 -5.69 -14.03 -14.63
C GLY A 257 -6.00 -12.57 -14.99
N LEU A 258 -5.18 -11.91 -15.82
CA LEU A 258 -5.38 -10.51 -16.21
C LEU A 258 -6.39 -10.29 -17.35
N LEU A 259 -6.80 -11.35 -18.04
CA LEU A 259 -7.79 -11.26 -19.12
C LEU A 259 -9.20 -11.62 -18.67
N ARG A 260 -9.36 -12.12 -17.44
CA ARG A 260 -10.70 -12.34 -16.89
C ARG A 260 -11.17 -11.01 -16.31
N ARG A 261 -11.97 -10.26 -17.08
CA ARG A 261 -12.88 -9.24 -16.54
C ARG A 261 -13.55 -9.89 -15.32
N ARG A 262 -13.11 -9.50 -14.12
CA ARG A 262 -13.82 -9.79 -12.87
C ARG A 262 -15.15 -9.08 -13.05
N SER A 263 -16.14 -9.83 -13.55
CA SER A 263 -17.51 -9.34 -13.56
C SER A 263 -17.82 -9.01 -12.10
N ALA A 264 -18.18 -7.76 -11.83
CA ALA A 264 -18.55 -7.31 -10.50
C ALA A 264 -19.67 -8.24 -10.00
N ALA A 265 -19.29 -9.23 -9.20
CA ALA A 265 -20.27 -10.11 -8.59
C ALA A 265 -21.04 -9.26 -7.58
N PRO A 266 -22.36 -9.49 -7.44
CA PRO A 266 -23.18 -8.76 -6.49
C PRO A 266 -22.54 -8.82 -5.10
N ALA A 267 -22.68 -7.72 -4.35
CA ALA A 267 -22.18 -7.57 -3.00
C ALA A 267 -22.46 -8.83 -2.19
N ALA A 268 -21.47 -9.31 -1.43
CA ALA A 268 -21.63 -10.50 -0.61
C ALA A 268 -22.88 -10.37 0.26
N ASP A 269 -23.66 -11.46 0.35
CA ASP A 269 -24.89 -11.50 1.14
C ASP A 269 -24.64 -10.90 2.54
N GLY A 270 -25.51 -9.99 2.98
CA GLY A 270 -25.43 -9.32 4.29
C GLY A 270 -24.97 -10.21 5.46
N PRO A 271 -25.51 -11.44 5.64
CA PRO A 271 -25.06 -12.32 6.73
C PRO A 271 -23.60 -12.81 6.60
N ALA A 272 -23.12 -13.05 5.38
CA ALA A 272 -21.74 -13.50 5.15
C ALA A 272 -20.74 -12.38 5.49
N ARG A 273 -21.09 -11.13 5.15
CA ARG A 273 -20.32 -9.93 5.52
C ARG A 273 -20.24 -9.79 7.04
N GLN A 274 -21.39 -9.85 7.73
CA GLN A 274 -21.44 -9.75 9.20
C GLN A 274 -20.61 -10.84 9.89
N ALA A 275 -20.68 -12.08 9.40
CA ALA A 275 -19.88 -13.17 9.96
C ALA A 275 -18.37 -12.96 9.73
N ALA A 276 -17.96 -12.42 8.58
CA ALA A 276 -16.56 -12.08 8.31
C ALA A 276 -16.08 -10.93 9.21
N GLU A 277 -16.91 -9.90 9.42
CA GLU A 277 -16.61 -8.80 10.33
C GLU A 277 -16.42 -9.29 11.77
N GLN A 278 -17.31 -10.15 12.27
CA GLN A 278 -17.17 -10.73 13.61
C GLN A 278 -15.87 -11.54 13.76
N ARG A 279 -15.44 -12.27 12.73
CA ARG A 279 -14.15 -12.98 12.73
C ARG A 279 -12.97 -12.00 12.74
N LEU A 280 -13.04 -10.90 12.00
CA LEU A 280 -12.03 -9.84 12.03
C LEU A 280 -11.89 -9.21 13.41
N VAL A 281 -13.01 -8.84 14.03
CA VAL A 281 -13.01 -8.25 15.38
C VAL A 281 -12.41 -9.22 16.39
N ARG A 282 -12.76 -10.51 16.34
CA ARG A 282 -12.17 -11.54 17.21
C ARG A 282 -10.65 -11.63 17.01
N ARG A 283 -10.18 -11.68 15.77
CA ARG A 283 -8.74 -11.77 15.44
C ARG A 283 -7.98 -10.51 15.84
N LEU A 284 -8.62 -9.33 15.72
CA LEU A 284 -8.06 -8.07 16.18
C LEU A 284 -7.86 -8.08 17.70
N ASN A 285 -8.87 -8.51 18.46
CA ASN A 285 -8.78 -8.60 19.92
C ASN A 285 -7.70 -9.60 20.35
N GLU A 286 -7.62 -10.76 19.71
CA GLU A 286 -6.56 -11.75 19.94
C GLU A 286 -5.17 -11.15 19.65
N ALA A 287 -5.03 -10.40 18.56
CA ALA A 287 -3.78 -9.69 18.25
C ALA A 287 -3.43 -8.63 19.30
N VAL A 288 -4.41 -7.84 19.76
CA VAL A 288 -4.24 -6.84 20.83
C VAL A 288 -3.76 -7.52 22.12
N GLU A 289 -4.41 -8.59 22.56
CA GLU A 289 -4.07 -9.30 23.79
C GLU A 289 -2.66 -9.91 23.73
N LEU A 290 -2.34 -10.63 22.65
CA LEU A 290 -1.06 -11.34 22.53
C LEU A 290 0.13 -10.41 22.27
N LEU A 291 -0.06 -9.35 21.47
CA LEU A 291 1.00 -8.37 21.19
C LEU A 291 1.26 -7.43 22.37
N THR A 292 0.23 -7.15 23.19
CA THR A 292 0.43 -6.37 24.43
C THR A 292 1.39 -7.09 25.38
N ALA A 293 1.34 -8.42 25.47
CA ALA A 293 2.31 -9.20 26.24
C ALA A 293 3.75 -9.10 25.69
N ALA A 294 3.91 -8.79 24.40
CA ALA A 294 5.20 -8.47 23.78
C ALA A 294 5.57 -6.98 23.88
N GLY A 295 4.86 -6.20 24.71
CA GLY A 295 5.07 -4.75 24.87
C GLY A 295 4.68 -3.92 23.65
N ILE A 296 3.96 -4.50 22.70
CA ILE A 296 3.49 -3.84 21.48
C ILE A 296 2.02 -3.46 21.68
N VAL A 297 1.76 -2.17 21.78
CA VAL A 297 0.39 -1.63 21.85
C VAL A 297 -0.19 -1.65 20.44
N VAL A 298 -1.38 -2.24 20.29
CA VAL A 298 -2.11 -2.29 19.03
C VAL A 298 -3.36 -1.44 19.17
N THR A 299 -3.49 -0.41 18.35
CA THR A 299 -4.66 0.49 18.32
C THR A 299 -5.38 0.35 17.00
N ALA A 300 -6.62 -0.13 17.04
CA ALA A 300 -7.48 -0.20 15.87
C ALA A 300 -7.69 1.20 15.28
N LEU A 301 -7.63 1.33 13.96
CA LEU A 301 -7.95 2.61 13.30
C LEU A 301 -9.46 2.71 13.12
N ASP A 302 -10.00 3.90 13.34
CA ASP A 302 -11.37 4.25 12.96
C ASP A 302 -11.49 4.40 11.42
N ALA A 303 -12.72 4.54 10.90
CA ALA A 303 -12.93 4.62 9.46
C ALA A 303 -12.21 5.83 8.82
N ALA A 304 -12.20 6.98 9.51
CA ALA A 304 -11.52 8.18 9.03
C ALA A 304 -10.00 8.00 8.92
N THR A 305 -9.36 7.49 9.96
CA THR A 305 -7.90 7.28 9.96
C THR A 305 -7.51 6.14 9.03
N ALA A 306 -8.29 5.07 8.95
CA ALA A 306 -8.08 4.00 7.98
C ALA A 306 -8.17 4.52 6.53
N THR A 307 -9.15 5.38 6.24
CA THR A 307 -9.28 6.07 4.95
C THR A 307 -8.07 6.95 4.66
N GLY A 308 -7.61 7.73 5.64
CA GLY A 308 -6.38 8.54 5.52
C GLY A 308 -5.15 7.69 5.19
N VAL A 309 -4.98 6.56 5.88
CA VAL A 309 -3.87 5.61 5.63
C VAL A 309 -3.93 5.03 4.22
N LEU A 310 -5.13 4.65 3.74
CA LEU A 310 -5.35 4.15 2.38
C LEU A 310 -5.08 5.22 1.33
N ALA A 311 -5.56 6.45 1.55
CA ALA A 311 -5.32 7.59 0.66
C ALA A 311 -3.82 7.90 0.55
N ALA A 312 -3.11 7.97 1.68
CA ALA A 312 -1.67 8.17 1.70
C ALA A 312 -0.88 7.01 1.06
N ALA A 313 -1.43 5.79 1.04
CA ALA A 313 -0.82 4.66 0.34
C ALA A 313 -1.06 4.74 -1.18
N CYS A 314 -2.20 5.29 -1.62
CA CYS A 314 -2.55 5.45 -3.03
C CYS A 314 -1.95 6.72 -3.67
N ASN A 315 -1.52 7.69 -2.86
CA ASN A 315 -0.87 8.91 -3.32
C ASN A 315 0.42 9.17 -2.48
N PRO A 316 1.54 8.53 -2.85
CA PRO A 316 2.78 8.63 -2.07
C PRO A 316 3.41 10.04 -2.10
N ASP A 317 3.05 10.86 -3.08
CA ASP A 317 3.54 12.24 -3.23
C ASP A 317 2.70 13.26 -2.44
N THR A 318 1.66 12.80 -1.72
CA THR A 318 0.87 13.68 -0.87
C THR A 318 1.69 14.12 0.33
N PHE A 319 1.95 15.42 0.40
CA PHE A 319 2.63 16.08 1.53
C PHE A 319 1.76 16.21 2.78
N LEU A 320 0.46 15.91 2.68
CA LEU A 320 -0.45 15.94 3.80
C LEU A 320 -0.31 14.63 4.59
N PRO A 321 0.06 14.68 5.88
CA PRO A 321 -0.03 13.50 6.72
C PRO A 321 -1.49 13.02 6.74
N PRO A 322 -1.75 11.71 6.87
CA PRO A 322 -3.09 11.20 7.16
C PRO A 322 -3.48 11.70 8.55
N SER A 323 -4.09 12.87 8.62
CA SER A 323 -4.57 13.48 9.85
C SER A 323 -6.10 13.39 9.89
N ALA A 324 -6.64 13.29 11.09
CA ALA A 324 -8.08 13.21 11.37
C ALA A 324 -8.89 14.46 10.94
N ALA A 325 -8.25 15.43 10.29
CA ALA A 325 -8.87 16.64 9.77
C ALA A 325 -9.30 16.52 8.29
N LEU A 326 -9.04 15.38 7.64
CA LEU A 326 -9.67 15.07 6.36
C LEU A 326 -11.16 14.81 6.61
N ALA A 327 -12.01 15.60 5.95
CA ALA A 327 -13.45 15.43 5.98
C ALA A 327 -13.82 13.97 5.65
N GLY A 328 -14.64 13.36 6.50
CA GLY A 328 -15.20 12.03 6.27
C GLY A 328 -16.13 12.03 5.07
N ALA A 329 -16.53 10.84 4.61
CA ALA A 329 -17.38 10.69 3.43
C ALA A 329 -18.75 11.40 3.54
N GLY A 330 -19.22 11.67 4.75
CA GLY A 330 -20.47 12.39 5.03
C GLY A 330 -20.29 13.84 5.49
N ASP A 331 -19.05 14.31 5.65
CA ASP A 331 -18.80 15.65 6.15
C ASP A 331 -18.99 16.68 5.04
N ILE A 332 -19.72 17.75 5.34
CA ILE A 332 -19.91 18.86 4.42
C ILE A 332 -18.60 19.66 4.39
N VAL A 333 -17.84 19.51 3.30
CA VAL A 333 -16.65 20.33 3.05
C VAL A 333 -17.10 21.73 2.65
N THR A 334 -17.10 22.66 3.60
CA THR A 334 -17.27 24.08 3.29
C THR A 334 -15.94 24.62 2.79
N ALA A 335 -15.86 24.96 1.50
CA ALA A 335 -14.78 25.82 1.04
C ALA A 335 -14.91 27.18 1.74
N ALA A 336 -13.79 27.74 2.21
CA ALA A 336 -13.77 29.15 2.57
C ALA A 336 -14.26 29.97 1.36
N PRO A 337 -15.09 31.00 1.56
CA PRO A 337 -15.58 31.81 0.45
C PRO A 337 -14.39 32.34 -0.36
N ILE A 338 -14.47 32.18 -1.69
CA ILE A 338 -13.42 32.53 -2.68
C ILE A 338 -12.99 34.01 -2.60
N THR A 339 -13.74 34.84 -1.87
CA THR A 339 -13.56 36.28 -1.74
C THR A 339 -12.20 36.69 -1.15
N ASP A 340 -11.57 35.87 -0.31
CA ASP A 340 -10.29 36.24 0.34
C ASP A 340 -9.05 36.08 -0.56
N LEU A 341 -9.16 35.45 -1.73
CA LEU A 341 -8.01 35.21 -2.64
C LEU A 341 -7.72 36.38 -3.60
N TYR A 342 -8.61 37.36 -3.71
CA TYR A 342 -8.46 38.52 -4.60
C TYR A 342 -8.17 39.84 -3.88
N ASP A 343 -8.42 39.95 -2.57
CA ASP A 343 -8.15 41.19 -1.82
C ASP A 343 -6.65 41.48 -1.59
N ASP A 344 -5.78 40.48 -1.76
CA ASP A 344 -4.33 40.64 -1.52
C ASP A 344 -3.57 41.21 -2.74
N TYR A 345 -4.25 41.48 -3.87
CA TYR A 345 -3.63 42.00 -5.10
C TYR A 345 -3.94 43.46 -5.43
N GLU A 346 -4.86 44.13 -4.74
CA GLU A 346 -5.15 45.58 -4.96
C GLU A 346 -4.54 46.51 -3.89
N GLY A 347 -3.76 45.97 -2.95
CA GLY A 347 -3.14 46.72 -1.87
C GLY A 347 -1.62 46.83 -1.93
N ARG A 348 -1.04 47.37 -3.02
CA ARG A 348 0.35 47.87 -2.96
C ARG A 348 0.66 49.02 -3.89
#